data_AF-A0A534I5L3-F1
#
_entry.id   AF-A0A534I5L3-F1
#
_cell.length_a   1.000
_cell.length_b   1.000
_cell.length_c   1.000
_cell.angle_alpha   90.00
_cell.angle_beta   90.00
_cell.angle_gamma   90.00
#
_symmetry.space_group_name_H-M   'P 1'
#
loop_
_entity.id
_entity.type
_entity.pdbx_description
1 polymer ?
#
loop_
_entity_poly.entity_id
_entity_poly.type
_entity_poly.pdbx_seq_one_letter_code
_entity_poly.pdbx_strand_id
1 'polypeptide(L)'
;MRRGQSLVGLAVVDAEGVEVGYVSGEEPNALVLGDGSSGRMRLGRRWVRGIADRVTLSGPVAELFKNLNVIDSDGEFVGIVQDTMEAEDVLDAFIVEDEEGKMVTVLLEDIRSIDEWVELSVLSESLYGSS
;
A
#
# COMPACT_ATOMS: atom_id res chain seq x y z
N MET A 1 15.56 21.75 -4.88
CA MET A 1 15.60 20.88 -3.69
C MET A 1 14.63 21.46 -2.66
N ARG A 2 13.42 20.89 -2.49
CA ARG A 2 12.49 21.32 -1.44
C ARG A 2 12.91 20.65 -0.12
N ARG A 3 13.52 21.41 0.79
CA ARG A 3 13.79 20.98 2.18
C ARG A 3 12.63 21.48 3.05
N GLY A 4 11.88 20.55 3.66
CA GLY A 4 11.11 20.82 4.88
C GLY A 4 9.62 21.18 4.75
N GLN A 5 8.98 20.99 3.59
CA GLN A 5 7.51 21.03 3.53
C GLN A 5 6.96 19.63 3.80
N SER A 6 6.02 19.53 4.73
CA SER A 6 5.29 18.28 4.97
C SER A 6 4.53 17.87 3.72
N LEU A 7 4.48 16.57 3.49
CA LEU A 7 3.72 15.96 2.40
C LEU A 7 2.24 15.78 2.77
N VAL A 8 1.89 15.99 4.05
CA VAL A 8 0.53 15.85 4.54
C VAL A 8 -0.44 16.75 3.76
N GLY A 9 -1.56 16.17 3.34
CA GLY A 9 -2.59 16.80 2.52
C GLY A 9 -2.33 16.75 1.01
N LEU A 10 -1.17 16.26 0.56
CA LEU A 10 -0.94 16.05 -0.87
C LEU A 10 -1.68 14.81 -1.35
N ALA A 11 -2.37 14.94 -2.49
CA ALA A 11 -2.90 13.80 -3.22
C ALA A 11 -1.76 12.87 -3.66
N VAL A 12 -2.03 11.57 -3.64
CA VAL A 12 -1.17 10.52 -4.15
C VAL A 12 -1.82 9.96 -5.38
N VAL A 13 -1.13 10.08 -6.52
CA VAL A 13 -1.62 9.58 -7.80
C VAL A 13 -0.61 8.63 -8.41
N ASP A 14 -1.11 7.67 -9.17
CA ASP A 14 -0.25 6.75 -9.89
C ASP A 14 0.33 7.38 -11.18
N ALA A 15 0.99 6.55 -12.01
CA ALA A 15 1.58 7.04 -13.26
C ALA A 15 0.55 7.39 -14.35
N GLU A 16 -0.69 6.93 -14.23
CA GLU A 16 -1.79 7.16 -15.17
C GLU A 16 -2.72 8.30 -14.69
N GLY A 17 -2.58 8.70 -13.43
CA GLY A 17 -3.33 9.79 -12.82
C GLY A 17 -4.42 9.32 -11.86
N VAL A 18 -4.54 8.00 -11.64
CA VAL A 18 -5.49 7.41 -10.69
C VAL A 18 -5.15 7.87 -9.28
N GLU A 19 -6.13 8.41 -8.59
CA GLU A 19 -5.99 8.85 -7.20
C GLU A 19 -6.03 7.65 -6.25
N VAL A 20 -5.03 7.57 -5.39
CA VAL A 20 -4.88 6.49 -4.38
C VAL A 20 -5.33 6.98 -2.99
N GLY A 21 -5.42 8.29 -2.81
CA GLY A 21 -5.80 8.96 -1.57
C GLY A 21 -4.86 10.13 -1.27
N TYR A 22 -4.86 10.59 -0.01
CA TYR A 22 -4.09 11.74 0.45
C TYR A 22 -3.07 11.33 1.48
N VAL A 23 -1.92 12.00 1.57
CA VAL A 23 -0.98 11.75 2.67
C VAL A 23 -1.58 12.27 3.98
N SER A 24 -1.91 11.39 4.91
CA SER A 24 -2.33 11.74 6.28
C SER A 24 -1.16 11.83 7.25
N GLY A 25 -0.04 11.19 6.94
CA GLY A 25 1.13 11.16 7.80
C GLY A 25 2.38 10.72 7.07
N GLU A 26 3.54 11.01 7.66
CA GLU A 26 4.84 10.63 7.12
C GLU A 26 5.55 9.72 8.11
N GLU A 27 5.93 8.54 7.64
CA GLU A 27 6.81 7.61 8.37
C GLU A 27 8.20 7.58 7.68
N PRO A 28 9.26 7.10 8.34
CA PRO A 28 10.61 7.08 7.76
C PRO A 28 10.69 6.34 6.41
N ASN A 29 9.98 5.22 6.29
CA ASN A 29 10.01 4.33 5.13
C ASN A 29 8.70 4.29 4.33
N ALA A 30 7.65 4.98 4.82
CA ALA A 30 6.32 4.94 4.24
C ALA A 30 5.66 6.32 4.27
N LEU A 31 4.68 6.51 3.40
CA LEU A 31 3.65 7.52 3.53
C LEU A 31 2.42 6.84 4.12
N VAL A 32 1.83 7.45 5.14
CA VAL A 32 0.52 7.03 5.63
C VAL A 32 -0.50 7.76 4.78
N LEU A 33 -1.32 7.02 4.07
CA LEU A 33 -2.41 7.55 3.28
C LEU A 33 -3.69 7.57 4.14
N GLY A 34 -4.45 8.65 4.05
CA GLY A 34 -5.73 8.83 4.69
C GLY A 34 -6.34 10.20 4.35
N ASP A 35 -7.54 10.17 3.78
CA ASP A 35 -8.78 10.88 4.14
C ASP A 35 -9.76 10.68 2.96
N GLY A 36 -10.97 10.15 3.22
CA GLY A 36 -11.93 9.65 2.19
C GLY A 36 -12.47 8.24 2.50
N SER A 37 -13.17 7.59 1.56
CA SER A 37 -13.60 6.17 1.62
C SER A 37 -12.42 5.17 1.60
N SER A 38 -11.19 5.68 1.56
CA SER A 38 -9.97 4.91 1.67
C SER A 38 -9.57 4.79 3.14
N GLY A 39 -9.46 3.57 3.65
CA GLY A 39 -8.95 3.28 4.99
C GLY A 39 -7.51 3.77 5.16
N ARG A 40 -6.94 3.55 6.35
CA ARG A 40 -5.58 4.01 6.65
C ARG A 40 -4.56 3.06 6.02
N MET A 41 -4.05 3.38 4.84
CA MET A 41 -3.05 2.55 4.13
C MET A 41 -1.62 3.07 4.32
N ARG A 42 -0.65 2.17 4.53
CA ARG A 42 0.78 2.51 4.45
C ARG A 42 1.33 2.24 3.06
N LEU A 43 1.94 3.25 2.45
CA LEU A 43 2.57 3.16 1.14
C LEU A 43 4.10 3.28 1.27
N GLY A 44 4.84 2.26 0.85
CA GLY A 44 6.31 2.31 0.85
C GLY A 44 6.86 3.44 -0.04
N ARG A 45 7.81 4.23 0.49
CA ARG A 45 8.45 5.33 -0.25
C ARG A 45 9.19 4.88 -1.52
N ARG A 46 9.49 3.58 -1.66
CA ARG A 46 10.10 2.96 -2.86
C ARG A 46 9.24 3.12 -4.12
N TRP A 47 7.93 3.27 -3.96
CA TRP A 47 6.98 3.47 -5.04
C TRP A 47 6.85 4.92 -5.47
N VAL A 48 7.43 5.87 -4.72
CA VAL A 48 7.35 7.30 -5.02
C VAL A 48 8.37 7.65 -6.10
N ARG A 49 7.88 8.14 -7.24
CA ARG A 49 8.70 8.65 -8.35
C ARG A 49 9.04 10.12 -8.19
N GLY A 50 8.08 10.92 -7.73
CA GLY A 50 8.22 12.37 -7.70
C GLY A 50 7.29 13.04 -6.70
N ILE A 51 7.71 14.22 -6.23
CA ILE A 51 6.95 15.06 -5.30
C ILE A 51 6.98 16.49 -5.83
N ALA A 52 5.81 17.00 -6.21
CA ALA A 52 5.63 18.35 -6.72
C ALA A 52 4.39 19.03 -6.09
N ASP A 53 3.31 19.23 -6.85
CA ASP A 53 1.98 19.60 -6.36
C ASP A 53 1.21 18.40 -5.78
N ARG A 54 1.65 17.18 -6.10
CA ARG A 54 1.15 15.89 -5.62
C ARG A 54 2.30 14.89 -5.47
N VAL A 55 2.03 13.75 -4.87
CA VAL A 55 2.93 12.59 -4.87
C VAL A 55 2.60 11.74 -6.08
N THR A 56 3.59 11.43 -6.91
CA THR A 56 3.40 10.58 -8.10
C THR A 56 4.10 9.25 -7.90
N LEU A 57 3.40 8.14 -8.16
CA LEU A 57 3.97 6.80 -8.07
C LEU A 57 4.77 6.43 -9.33
N SER A 58 5.55 5.36 -9.23
CA SER A 58 6.43 4.88 -10.29
C SER A 58 5.74 4.15 -11.43
N GLY A 59 4.50 3.70 -11.24
CA GLY A 59 3.72 2.93 -12.21
C GLY A 59 2.22 2.92 -11.85
N PRO A 60 1.41 2.19 -12.63
CA PRO A 60 -0.01 1.99 -12.36
C PRO A 60 -0.24 1.23 -11.05
N VAL A 61 -1.29 1.58 -10.30
CA VAL A 61 -1.59 0.93 -9.00
C VAL A 61 -1.83 -0.57 -9.12
N ALA A 62 -2.49 -1.02 -10.18
CA ALA A 62 -2.70 -2.43 -10.48
C ALA A 62 -1.39 -3.22 -10.58
N GLU A 63 -0.35 -2.61 -11.14
CA GLU A 63 0.98 -3.24 -11.27
C GLU A 63 1.78 -3.15 -9.98
N LEU A 64 1.75 -2.00 -9.31
CA LEU A 64 2.54 -1.74 -8.10
C LEU A 64 2.08 -2.58 -6.92
N PHE A 65 0.76 -2.79 -6.81
CA PHE A 65 0.17 -3.51 -5.69
C PHE A 65 -0.02 -4.99 -5.95
N LYS A 66 0.18 -5.47 -7.18
CA LYS A 66 0.08 -6.88 -7.53
C LYS A 66 1.01 -7.74 -6.68
N ASN A 67 0.50 -8.89 -6.26
CA ASN A 67 1.19 -9.87 -5.41
C ASN A 67 1.52 -9.36 -4.00
N LEU A 68 0.92 -8.26 -3.54
CA LEU A 68 1.09 -7.79 -2.17
C LEU A 68 0.00 -8.34 -1.27
N ASN A 69 0.36 -8.65 -0.03
CA ASN A 69 -0.58 -9.09 1.00
C ASN A 69 -1.48 -7.91 1.41
N VAL A 70 -2.77 -8.20 1.58
CA VAL A 70 -3.76 -7.28 2.12
C VAL A 70 -4.12 -7.69 3.54
N ILE A 71 -4.01 -6.74 4.46
CA ILE A 71 -4.40 -6.89 5.86
C ILE A 71 -5.58 -5.96 6.15
N ASP A 72 -6.65 -6.51 6.70
CA ASP A 72 -7.84 -5.74 7.05
C ASP A 72 -7.66 -4.87 8.30
N SER A 73 -8.70 -4.11 8.62
CA SER A 73 -8.79 -3.24 9.80
C SER A 73 -8.54 -3.96 11.14
N ASP A 74 -8.92 -5.23 11.26
CA ASP A 74 -8.73 -6.07 12.45
C ASP A 74 -7.30 -6.62 12.55
N GLY A 75 -6.53 -6.57 11.46
CA GLY A 75 -5.17 -7.09 11.38
C GLY A 75 -5.12 -8.52 10.85
N GLU A 76 -6.19 -9.01 10.22
CA GLU A 76 -6.25 -10.34 9.62
C GLU A 76 -5.82 -10.30 8.16
N PHE A 77 -5.15 -11.37 7.73
CA PHE A 77 -4.77 -11.55 6.32
C PHE A 77 -6.01 -11.87 5.49
N VAL A 78 -6.25 -11.07 4.45
CA VAL A 78 -7.42 -11.22 3.57
C VAL A 78 -7.06 -11.96 2.29
N GLY A 79 -5.87 -11.72 1.75
CA GLY A 79 -5.44 -12.30 0.49
C GLY A 79 -4.30 -11.55 -0.17
N ILE A 80 -3.98 -11.99 -1.38
CA ILE A 80 -2.93 -11.42 -2.23
C ILE A 80 -3.58 -10.63 -3.37
N VAL A 81 -3.19 -9.37 -3.55
CA VAL A 81 -3.72 -8.53 -4.65
C VAL A 81 -3.42 -9.17 -6.00
N GLN A 82 -4.46 -9.39 -6.79
CA GLN A 82 -4.38 -9.82 -8.18
C GLN A 82 -4.67 -8.68 -9.15
N ASP A 83 -5.57 -7.78 -8.75
CA ASP A 83 -6.01 -6.64 -9.56
C ASP A 83 -6.59 -5.51 -8.68
N THR A 84 -6.91 -4.36 -9.28
CA THR A 84 -7.53 -3.20 -8.62
C THR A 84 -8.87 -2.85 -9.25
N MET A 85 -9.75 -2.21 -8.48
CA MET A 85 -10.99 -1.63 -8.98
C MET A 85 -11.00 -0.13 -8.73
N GLU A 86 -11.34 0.62 -9.76
CA GLU A 86 -11.35 2.08 -9.76
C GLU A 86 -12.78 2.59 -9.98
N ALA A 87 -13.13 3.68 -9.31
CA ALA A 87 -14.36 4.42 -9.49
C ALA A 87 -14.03 5.91 -9.67
N GLU A 88 -14.44 6.51 -10.80
CA GLU A 88 -14.20 7.92 -11.11
C GLU A 88 -12.71 8.34 -11.04
N ASP A 89 -11.81 7.51 -11.59
CA ASP A 89 -10.35 7.69 -11.55
C ASP A 89 -9.76 7.68 -10.12
N VAL A 90 -10.48 7.11 -9.16
CA VAL A 90 -10.03 6.89 -7.77
C VAL A 90 -9.99 5.39 -7.50
N LEU A 91 -8.91 4.92 -6.87
CA LEU A 91 -8.79 3.55 -6.40
C LEU A 91 -9.85 3.31 -5.30
N ASP A 92 -10.72 2.33 -5.53
CA ASP A 92 -11.88 2.04 -4.66
C ASP A 92 -11.72 0.71 -3.91
N ALA A 93 -11.16 -0.30 -4.57
CA ALA A 93 -10.99 -1.63 -3.98
C ALA A 93 -9.81 -2.41 -4.56
N PHE A 94 -9.40 -3.46 -3.86
CA PHE A 94 -8.57 -4.52 -4.41
C PHE A 94 -9.39 -5.75 -4.76
N ILE A 95 -8.94 -6.44 -5.79
CA ILE A 95 -9.36 -7.80 -6.09
C ILE A 95 -8.21 -8.70 -5.61
N VAL A 96 -8.46 -9.48 -4.56
CA VAL A 96 -7.48 -10.35 -3.93
C VAL A 96 -7.82 -11.81 -4.16
N GLU A 97 -6.79 -12.67 -4.20
CA GLU A 97 -6.93 -14.12 -4.09
C GLU A 97 -6.74 -14.52 -2.62
N ASP A 98 -7.76 -15.13 -2.03
CA ASP A 98 -7.73 -15.61 -0.64
C ASP A 98 -6.95 -16.93 -0.49
N GLU A 99 -6.84 -17.45 0.75
CA GLU A 99 -6.14 -18.71 1.03
C GLU A 99 -6.79 -19.94 0.36
N GLU A 100 -8.06 -19.85 -0.03
CA GLU A 100 -8.79 -20.90 -0.74
C GLU A 100 -8.68 -20.77 -2.27
N GLY A 101 -7.95 -19.76 -2.77
CA GLY A 101 -7.82 -19.47 -4.20
C GLY A 101 -9.05 -18.80 -4.80
N LYS A 102 -9.92 -18.19 -3.98
CA LYS A 102 -11.11 -17.47 -4.43
C LYS A 102 -10.76 -15.99 -4.63
N MET A 103 -11.35 -15.41 -5.66
CA MET A 103 -11.25 -13.97 -5.92
C MET A 103 -12.27 -13.23 -5.07
N VAL A 104 -11.80 -12.31 -4.23
CA VAL A 104 -12.61 -11.50 -3.31
C VAL A 104 -12.33 -10.02 -3.56
N THR A 105 -13.37 -9.19 -3.53
CA THR A 105 -13.25 -7.73 -3.61
C THR A 105 -13.18 -7.16 -2.20
N VAL A 106 -12.17 -6.34 -1.92
CA VAL A 106 -11.91 -5.73 -0.61
C VAL A 106 -11.88 -4.22 -0.77
N LEU A 107 -12.82 -3.52 -0.14
CA LEU A 107 -12.90 -2.06 -0.20
C LEU A 107 -11.73 -1.43 0.54
N LEU A 108 -11.24 -0.28 0.05
CA LEU A 108 -10.13 0.40 0.71
C LEU A 108 -10.43 0.80 2.16
N GLU A 109 -11.67 1.15 2.50
CA GLU A 109 -12.09 1.50 3.88
C GLU A 109 -11.84 0.38 4.89
N ASP A 110 -11.90 -0.87 4.44
CA ASP A 110 -11.73 -2.05 5.28
C ASP A 110 -10.25 -2.46 5.43
N ILE A 111 -9.33 -1.76 4.75
CA ILE A 111 -7.91 -2.13 4.70
C ILE A 111 -7.07 -1.29 5.65
N ARG A 112 -6.20 -1.98 6.38
CA ARG A 112 -5.22 -1.39 7.30
C ARG A 112 -3.82 -1.27 6.71
N SER A 113 -3.44 -2.22 5.87
CA SER A 113 -2.13 -2.17 5.21
C SER A 113 -2.07 -3.09 4.01
N ILE A 114 -1.23 -2.70 3.06
CA ILE A 114 -0.79 -3.50 1.93
C ILE A 114 0.72 -3.59 2.04
N ASP A 115 1.27 -4.76 1.71
CA ASP A 115 2.70 -5.05 1.89
C ASP A 115 3.03 -5.05 3.38
N GLU A 116 2.74 -6.17 4.05
CA GLU A 116 3.38 -6.40 5.34
C GLU A 116 4.89 -6.37 5.11
N TRP A 117 5.54 -5.45 5.81
CA TRP A 117 6.87 -5.71 6.31
C TRP A 117 6.81 -6.98 7.15
N VAL A 118 6.92 -8.12 6.48
CA VAL A 118 7.63 -9.23 7.08
C VAL A 118 9.07 -8.72 7.14
N GLU A 119 9.44 -8.02 8.21
CA GLU A 119 10.77 -8.26 8.74
C GLU A 119 10.79 -9.77 8.96
N LEU A 120 11.31 -10.50 7.97
CA LEU A 120 11.92 -11.78 8.24
C LEU A 120 13.02 -11.44 9.22
N SER A 121 12.67 -11.39 10.51
CA SER A 121 13.55 -11.92 11.52
C SER A 121 13.70 -13.38 11.10
N VAL A 122 14.65 -13.60 10.19
CA VAL A 122 15.47 -14.78 10.23
C VAL A 122 16.08 -14.72 11.62
N LEU A 123 15.31 -15.18 12.61
CA LEU A 123 15.87 -15.88 13.74
C LEU A 123 16.81 -16.87 13.07
N SER A 124 18.09 -16.52 13.14
CA SER A 124 19.19 -17.37 12.74
C SER A 124 19.21 -18.55 13.70
N GLU A 125 18.16 -19.36 13.68
CA GLU A 125 18.13 -20.61 14.39
C GLU A 125 18.69 -21.66 13.44
N SER A 126 19.95 -22.00 13.74
CA SER A 126 20.74 -23.12 13.23
C SER A 126 21.66 -22.87 12.01
N LEU A 127 22.71 -22.08 12.22
CA LEU A 127 24.06 -22.45 11.74
C LEU A 127 25.08 -22.47 12.89
N TYR A 128 24.65 -22.94 14.06
CA TYR A 128 25.55 -23.52 15.06
C TYR A 128 24.84 -24.73 15.70
N GLY A 129 24.55 -25.71 14.86
CA GLY A 129 24.37 -27.10 15.30
C GLY A 129 25.75 -27.71 15.49
N SER A 130 26.14 -27.84 16.76
CA SER A 130 27.06 -28.85 17.33
C SER A 130 28.31 -29.23 16.52
N SER A 131 29.47 -28.70 16.94
CA SER A 131 30.53 -29.50 17.62
C SER A 131 31.70 -28.64 18.03
#